data_AF-A0A4Q4YUQ8-F1
#
_entry.id   AF-A0A4Q4YUQ8-F1
#
_cell.length_a   1.000
_cell.length_b   1.000
_cell.length_c   1.000
_cell.angle_alpha   90.00
_cell.angle_beta   90.00
_cell.angle_gamma   90.00
#
_symmetry.space_group_name_H-M   'P 1'
#
loop_
_entity.id
_entity.type
_entity.pdbx_description
1 polymer ?
#
loop_
_entity_poly.entity_id
_entity_poly.type
_entity_poly.pdbx_seq_one_letter_code
_entity_poly.pdbx_strand_id
1 'polypeptide(L)'
;MAPKKKDEGKGKKPSVTKIVEDKTFGMKNKKGAAAQRQIKQITSSAANSGSAEEKRKAAEKAAREREKKAAEDAKREAEALLNRPAQVQKVPFGVDPKTVLCIFFKKGNCEKGKKCKFAHDLSIERKTEKKNLYTDARSEEEEKKKQETSEDWDEEKLRKVVLSKKGNQVTTTDKVCKYFIQAIEDGKYGWFWICPNGGDKCKYKHALPPGFVLKTKEQRAAEKALLDKSPLKTLTLEDFLESERHKLTGTLTPVTPETFAKWKKDRLDKKAAEEQARRAKESTGRALFESGNWRFEEDEAEDEDEAEDDGTWNLEKLRAETQALRDKKEEERLAAIAAAEAAG
;
A
#
# COMPACT_ATOMS: atom_id res chain seq x y z
N MET A 1 -49.75 -77.07 -17.55
CA MET A 1 -51.12 -76.55 -17.68
C MET A 1 -51.94 -77.06 -16.50
N ALA A 2 -52.20 -76.21 -15.51
CA ALA A 2 -53.30 -76.34 -14.56
C ALA A 2 -53.46 -74.98 -13.84
N PRO A 3 -54.60 -74.28 -13.95
CA PRO A 3 -54.71 -72.86 -13.63
C PRO A 3 -54.98 -72.60 -12.14
N LYS A 4 -54.42 -71.51 -11.61
CA LYS A 4 -54.79 -70.98 -10.30
C LYS A 4 -56.26 -70.53 -10.31
N LYS A 5 -57.06 -71.11 -9.42
CA LYS A 5 -58.42 -70.69 -9.09
C LYS A 5 -58.44 -69.22 -8.67
N LYS A 6 -59.35 -68.45 -9.27
CA LYS A 6 -59.84 -67.16 -8.79
C LYS A 6 -60.53 -67.38 -7.46
N ASP A 7 -60.14 -66.59 -6.45
CA ASP A 7 -60.91 -66.40 -5.23
C ASP A 7 -61.49 -64.97 -5.30
N GLU A 8 -62.80 -64.89 -5.55
CA GLU A 8 -63.59 -63.69 -5.40
C GLU A 8 -63.94 -63.51 -3.92
N GLY A 9 -63.54 -62.39 -3.31
CA GLY A 9 -64.04 -62.04 -1.98
C GLY A 9 -63.27 -60.94 -1.25
N LYS A 10 -63.64 -59.68 -1.47
CA LYS A 10 -63.94 -58.69 -0.40
C LYS A 10 -64.14 -57.29 -1.00
N GLY A 11 -65.36 -56.78 -0.88
CA GLY A 11 -65.69 -55.40 -1.23
C GLY A 11 -64.78 -54.41 -0.51
N LYS A 12 -64.09 -53.57 -1.29
CA LYS A 12 -63.43 -52.37 -0.79
C LYS A 12 -64.50 -51.47 -0.18
N LYS A 13 -64.40 -51.19 1.13
CA LYS A 13 -65.19 -50.13 1.77
C LYS A 13 -65.02 -48.84 0.95
N PRO A 14 -66.10 -48.14 0.58
CA PRO A 14 -66.00 -46.91 -0.20
C PRO A 14 -65.15 -45.90 0.57
N SER A 15 -64.21 -45.25 -0.11
CA SER A 15 -63.38 -44.20 0.49
C SER A 15 -64.28 -43.09 1.04
N VAL A 16 -63.85 -42.47 2.14
CA VAL A 16 -64.58 -41.36 2.79
C VAL A 16 -64.96 -40.26 1.79
N THR A 17 -64.12 -40.02 0.78
CA THR A 17 -64.40 -39.11 -0.34
C THR A 17 -65.64 -39.50 -1.16
N LYS A 18 -65.82 -40.79 -1.48
CA LYS A 18 -67.00 -41.28 -2.22
C LYS A 18 -68.28 -41.20 -1.39
N ILE A 19 -68.19 -41.42 -0.08
CA ILE A 19 -69.33 -41.28 0.85
C ILE A 19 -69.76 -39.81 0.98
N VAL A 20 -68.82 -38.87 0.96
CA VAL A 20 -69.10 -37.43 0.95
C VAL A 20 -69.70 -37.00 -0.39
N GLU A 21 -69.16 -37.49 -1.50
CA GLU A 21 -69.68 -37.19 -2.84
C GLU A 21 -71.13 -37.65 -3.00
N ASP A 22 -71.46 -38.86 -2.53
CA ASP A 22 -72.81 -39.44 -2.59
C ASP A 22 -73.80 -38.69 -1.68
N LYS A 23 -73.42 -38.40 -0.42
CA LYS A 23 -74.25 -37.61 0.51
C LYS A 23 -74.43 -36.14 0.12
N THR A 24 -73.57 -35.62 -0.75
CA THR A 24 -73.64 -34.22 -1.21
C THR A 24 -74.15 -34.08 -2.66
N PHE A 25 -74.30 -35.18 -3.40
CA PHE A 25 -74.66 -35.19 -4.83
C PHE A 25 -76.01 -34.51 -5.12
N GLY A 26 -77.05 -34.83 -4.35
CA GLY A 26 -78.38 -34.22 -4.50
C GLY A 26 -78.52 -32.81 -3.91
N MET A 27 -77.60 -32.41 -3.02
CA MET A 27 -77.67 -31.13 -2.30
C MET A 27 -76.92 -30.00 -3.03
N LYS A 28 -75.96 -30.34 -3.91
CA LYS A 28 -75.10 -29.39 -4.65
C LYS A 28 -75.85 -28.52 -5.66
N ASN A 29 -76.98 -28.99 -6.21
CA ASN A 29 -77.82 -28.21 -7.14
C ASN A 29 -78.78 -27.25 -6.44
N LYS A 30 -78.92 -27.31 -5.10
CA LYS A 30 -79.82 -26.44 -4.34
C LYS A 30 -79.01 -25.25 -3.81
N LYS A 31 -79.10 -24.09 -4.48
CA LYS A 31 -78.38 -22.84 -4.15
C LYS A 31 -78.82 -22.16 -2.83
N GLY A 32 -79.50 -22.88 -1.93
CA GLY A 32 -79.96 -22.34 -0.65
C GLY A 32 -78.84 -22.30 0.38
N ALA A 33 -78.77 -21.21 1.16
CA ALA A 33 -77.79 -21.04 2.24
C ALA A 33 -77.81 -22.20 3.25
N ALA A 34 -78.99 -22.79 3.51
CA ALA A 34 -79.15 -23.96 4.39
C ALA A 34 -78.48 -25.21 3.80
N ALA A 35 -78.66 -25.48 2.50
CA ALA A 35 -78.02 -26.61 1.82
C ALA A 35 -76.50 -26.46 1.78
N GLN A 36 -75.99 -25.23 1.55
CA GLN A 36 -74.55 -24.96 1.60
C GLN A 36 -73.96 -25.15 3.00
N ARG A 37 -74.66 -24.75 4.06
CA ARG A 37 -74.24 -25.00 5.46
C ARG A 37 -74.19 -26.50 5.76
N GLN A 38 -75.19 -27.25 5.30
CA GLN A 38 -75.24 -28.70 5.49
C GLN A 38 -74.13 -29.42 4.71
N ILE A 39 -73.82 -28.97 3.48
CA ILE A 39 -72.66 -29.48 2.72
C ILE A 39 -71.35 -29.20 3.46
N LYS A 40 -71.15 -27.97 3.98
CA LYS A 40 -69.97 -27.63 4.81
C LYS A 40 -69.87 -28.46 6.09
N GLN A 41 -70.99 -28.80 6.71
CA GLN A 41 -71.05 -29.66 7.89
C GLN A 41 -70.73 -31.13 7.56
N ILE A 42 -71.23 -31.65 6.44
CA ILE A 42 -70.94 -33.01 5.96
C ILE A 42 -69.47 -33.14 5.52
N THR A 43 -68.90 -32.13 4.86
CA THR A 43 -67.49 -32.15 4.46
C THR A 43 -66.53 -32.00 5.65
N SER A 44 -66.84 -31.13 6.62
CA SER A 44 -66.03 -30.97 7.84
C SER A 44 -66.10 -32.19 8.76
N SER A 45 -67.28 -32.81 8.91
CA SER A 45 -67.42 -34.06 9.67
C SER A 45 -66.68 -35.22 9.02
N ALA A 46 -66.66 -35.31 7.69
CA ALA A 46 -65.90 -36.32 6.96
C ALA A 46 -64.38 -36.07 6.99
N ALA A 47 -63.91 -34.81 6.89
CA ALA A 47 -62.50 -34.46 7.07
C ALA A 47 -61.96 -34.84 8.45
N ASN A 48 -62.84 -34.85 9.46
CA ASN A 48 -62.53 -35.26 10.83
C ASN A 48 -62.72 -36.76 11.08
N SER A 49 -63.06 -37.57 10.07
CA SER A 49 -63.34 -39.01 10.25
C SER A 49 -62.16 -39.96 9.91
N GLY A 50 -61.00 -39.42 9.50
CA GLY A 50 -59.79 -40.21 9.25
C GLY A 50 -59.16 -40.82 10.52
N SER A 51 -58.32 -41.84 10.35
CA SER A 51 -57.60 -42.47 11.47
C SER A 51 -56.69 -41.46 12.18
N ALA A 52 -56.38 -41.67 13.46
CA ALA A 52 -55.52 -40.76 14.23
C ALA A 52 -54.13 -40.59 13.58
N GLU A 53 -53.65 -41.61 12.87
CA GLU A 53 -52.38 -41.63 12.15
C GLU A 53 -52.43 -40.81 10.86
N GLU A 54 -53.53 -40.88 10.10
CA GLU A 54 -53.74 -40.08 8.89
C GLU A 54 -53.87 -38.58 9.21
N LYS A 55 -54.50 -38.23 10.33
CA LYS A 55 -54.61 -36.85 10.81
C LYS A 55 -53.24 -36.28 11.21
N ARG A 56 -52.39 -37.07 11.88
CA ARG A 56 -51.02 -36.67 12.23
C ARG A 56 -50.18 -36.43 10.97
N LYS A 57 -50.25 -37.32 9.98
CA LYS A 57 -49.53 -37.20 8.71
C LYS A 57 -49.99 -36.01 7.86
N ALA A 58 -51.30 -35.71 7.84
CA ALA A 58 -51.85 -34.54 7.16
C ALA A 58 -51.48 -33.23 7.86
N ALA A 59 -51.48 -33.21 9.20
CA ALA A 59 -51.03 -32.06 9.99
C ALA A 59 -49.53 -31.79 9.82
N GLU A 60 -48.70 -32.83 9.77
CA GLU A 60 -47.26 -32.72 9.52
C GLU A 60 -46.95 -32.20 8.12
N LYS A 61 -47.66 -32.69 7.09
CA LYS A 61 -47.52 -32.18 5.72
C LYS A 61 -47.96 -30.72 5.61
N ALA A 62 -49.07 -30.34 6.25
CA ALA A 62 -49.53 -28.96 6.31
C ALA A 62 -48.57 -28.05 7.10
N ALA A 63 -47.94 -28.54 8.18
CA ALA A 63 -46.91 -27.82 8.91
C ALA A 63 -45.66 -27.60 8.04
N ARG A 64 -45.21 -28.63 7.31
CA ARG A 64 -44.07 -28.54 6.38
C ARG A 64 -44.34 -27.61 5.19
N GLU A 65 -45.56 -27.58 4.66
CA GLU A 65 -45.95 -26.64 3.62
C GLU A 65 -46.03 -25.19 4.12
N ARG A 66 -46.51 -24.99 5.36
CA ARG A 66 -46.49 -23.67 6.02
C ARG A 66 -45.07 -23.19 6.31
N GLU A 67 -44.19 -24.07 6.77
CA GLU A 67 -42.78 -23.76 7.03
C GLU A 67 -42.04 -23.43 5.73
N LYS A 68 -42.28 -24.18 4.64
CA LYS A 68 -41.73 -23.86 3.32
C LYS A 68 -42.20 -22.50 2.81
N LYS A 69 -43.50 -22.20 2.97
CA LYS A 69 -44.05 -20.90 2.56
C LYS A 69 -43.48 -19.75 3.41
N ALA A 70 -43.36 -19.95 4.72
CA ALA A 70 -42.71 -18.99 5.60
C ALA A 70 -41.23 -18.78 5.24
N ALA A 71 -40.52 -19.83 4.83
CA ALA A 71 -39.14 -19.73 4.39
C ALA A 71 -39.00 -18.99 3.04
N GLU A 72 -39.93 -19.18 2.10
CA GLU A 72 -39.97 -18.41 0.85
C GLU A 72 -40.34 -16.94 1.07
N ASP A 73 -41.32 -16.68 1.93
CA ASP A 73 -41.69 -15.30 2.29
C ASP A 73 -40.54 -14.58 3.03
N ALA A 74 -39.85 -15.27 3.95
CA ALA A 74 -38.67 -14.72 4.64
C ALA A 74 -37.51 -14.43 3.67
N LYS A 75 -37.29 -15.27 2.65
CA LYS A 75 -36.31 -15.01 1.59
C LYS A 75 -36.69 -13.79 0.75
N ARG A 76 -37.97 -13.66 0.38
CA ARG A 76 -38.48 -12.51 -0.36
C ARG A 76 -38.37 -11.20 0.43
N GLU A 77 -38.65 -11.23 1.72
CA GLU A 77 -38.48 -10.07 2.61
C GLU A 77 -37.00 -9.70 2.78
N ALA A 78 -36.11 -10.69 2.92
CA ALA A 78 -34.67 -10.45 3.00
C ALA A 78 -34.11 -9.83 1.70
N GLU A 79 -34.53 -10.32 0.53
CA GLU A 79 -34.18 -9.73 -0.76
C GLU A 79 -34.70 -8.30 -0.91
N ALA A 80 -35.92 -8.01 -0.44
CA ALA A 80 -36.48 -6.66 -0.49
C ALA A 80 -35.72 -5.67 0.43
N LEU A 81 -35.28 -6.11 1.60
CA LEU A 81 -34.48 -5.29 2.52
C LEU A 81 -33.07 -5.02 1.97
N LEU A 82 -32.44 -6.00 1.30
CA LEU A 82 -31.15 -5.83 0.64
C LEU A 82 -31.23 -4.93 -0.60
N ASN A 83 -32.35 -4.95 -1.31
CA ASN A 83 -32.64 -4.11 -2.48
C ASN A 83 -33.16 -2.71 -2.14
N ARG A 84 -33.45 -2.44 -0.87
CA ARG A 84 -33.82 -1.09 -0.43
C ARG A 84 -32.69 -0.14 -0.81
N PRO A 85 -32.96 0.95 -1.56
CA PRO A 85 -31.92 1.76 -2.18
C PRO A 85 -31.05 2.43 -1.10
N ALA A 86 -29.90 1.82 -0.84
CA ALA A 86 -28.84 2.43 -0.06
C ALA A 86 -28.32 3.62 -0.86
N GLN A 87 -28.71 4.83 -0.44
CA GLN A 87 -28.22 6.14 -0.89
C GLN A 87 -27.98 6.29 -2.41
N VAL A 88 -28.80 7.12 -3.06
CA VAL A 88 -28.58 7.56 -4.45
C VAL A 88 -27.12 7.98 -4.63
N GLN A 89 -26.40 7.28 -5.51
CA GLN A 89 -24.99 7.48 -5.80
C GLN A 89 -24.81 8.88 -6.41
N LYS A 90 -24.32 9.83 -5.61
CA LYS A 90 -24.09 11.21 -6.04
C LYS A 90 -22.80 11.25 -6.88
N VAL A 91 -22.93 11.63 -8.15
CA VAL A 91 -21.79 11.82 -9.04
C VAL A 91 -21.40 13.30 -9.00
N PRO A 92 -20.12 13.64 -8.75
CA PRO A 92 -19.61 15.01 -8.84
C PRO A 92 -19.86 15.63 -10.23
N PHE A 93 -20.07 16.95 -10.27
CA PHE A 93 -20.30 17.69 -11.52
C PHE A 93 -19.08 17.57 -12.45
N GLY A 94 -19.30 17.19 -13.71
CA GLY A 94 -18.24 17.03 -14.72
C GLY A 94 -17.71 15.60 -14.92
N VAL A 95 -18.18 14.61 -14.15
CA VAL A 95 -17.82 13.19 -14.35
C VAL A 95 -18.95 12.45 -15.05
N ASP A 96 -18.65 11.80 -16.18
CA ASP A 96 -19.62 11.01 -16.92
C ASP A 96 -20.13 9.84 -16.08
N PRO A 97 -21.45 9.72 -15.82
CA PRO A 97 -22.01 8.69 -14.94
C PRO A 97 -21.69 7.24 -15.36
N LYS A 98 -21.43 7.01 -16.66
CA LYS A 98 -21.04 5.70 -17.20
C LYS A 98 -19.60 5.30 -16.87
N THR A 99 -18.77 6.21 -16.36
CA THR A 99 -17.42 5.91 -15.85
C THR A 99 -17.44 5.43 -14.41
N VAL A 100 -18.59 5.54 -13.72
CA VAL A 100 -18.76 5.14 -12.33
C VAL A 100 -19.48 3.80 -12.27
N LEU A 101 -18.93 2.82 -11.54
CA LEU A 101 -19.56 1.51 -11.36
C LEU A 101 -20.93 1.65 -10.66
N CYS A 102 -21.94 0.99 -11.22
CA CYS A 102 -23.28 0.91 -10.65
C CYS A 102 -23.26 0.14 -9.32
N ILE A 103 -23.68 0.76 -8.21
CA ILE A 103 -23.81 0.06 -6.91
C ILE A 103 -24.79 -1.12 -6.99
N PHE A 104 -25.86 -1.01 -7.76
CA PHE A 104 -26.84 -2.09 -7.91
C PHE A 104 -26.29 -3.25 -8.74
N PHE A 105 -25.44 -2.97 -9.74
CA PHE A 105 -24.76 -4.01 -10.50
C PHE A 105 -23.70 -4.71 -9.65
N LYS A 106 -22.96 -3.94 -8.84
CA LYS A 106 -22.02 -4.48 -7.85
C LYS A 106 -22.70 -5.44 -6.87
N LYS A 107 -23.93 -5.12 -6.46
CA LYS A 107 -24.76 -5.97 -5.58
C LYS A 107 -25.49 -7.10 -6.31
N GLY A 108 -25.38 -7.21 -7.64
CA GLY A 108 -26.04 -8.25 -8.44
C GLY A 108 -27.51 -7.99 -8.79
N ASN A 109 -28.10 -6.87 -8.34
CA ASN A 109 -29.54 -6.57 -8.45
C ASN A 109 -29.83 -5.32 -9.31
N CYS A 110 -29.14 -5.14 -10.44
CA CYS A 110 -29.42 -4.02 -11.33
C CYS A 110 -30.56 -4.30 -12.32
N GLU A 111 -31.76 -3.78 -12.05
CA GLU A 111 -32.92 -3.87 -12.94
C GLU A 111 -32.74 -3.13 -14.27
N LYS A 112 -31.82 -2.16 -14.31
CA LYS A 112 -31.64 -1.26 -15.47
C LYS A 112 -30.76 -1.87 -16.58
N GLY A 113 -30.09 -2.99 -16.32
CA GLY A 113 -29.30 -3.73 -17.32
C GLY A 113 -28.41 -2.82 -18.18
N LYS A 114 -28.43 -3.02 -19.50
CA LYS A 114 -27.64 -2.21 -20.47
C LYS A 114 -28.06 -0.73 -20.56
N LYS A 115 -29.24 -0.37 -20.05
CA LYS A 115 -29.75 1.02 -20.04
C LYS A 115 -29.41 1.74 -18.73
N CYS A 116 -28.61 1.13 -17.85
CA CYS A 116 -28.17 1.77 -16.62
C CYS A 116 -27.33 3.01 -16.92
N LYS A 117 -27.56 4.08 -16.15
CA LYS A 117 -26.78 5.33 -16.22
C LYS A 117 -25.32 5.11 -15.76
N PHE A 118 -25.07 4.05 -15.01
CA PHE A 118 -23.80 3.68 -14.41
C PHE A 118 -23.17 2.46 -15.10
N ALA A 119 -21.85 2.33 -14.99
CA ALA A 119 -21.09 1.27 -15.63
C ALA A 119 -21.40 -0.12 -15.03
N HIS A 120 -21.50 -1.13 -15.90
CA HIS A 120 -21.66 -2.55 -15.54
C HIS A 120 -20.39 -3.37 -15.83
N ASP A 121 -19.23 -2.74 -15.77
CA ASP A 121 -17.94 -3.41 -15.96
C ASP A 121 -17.19 -3.43 -14.62
N LEU A 122 -17.07 -4.62 -14.03
CA LEU A 122 -16.33 -4.84 -12.78
C LEU A 122 -14.86 -4.42 -12.89
N SER A 123 -14.31 -4.32 -14.10
CA SER A 123 -12.95 -3.85 -14.33
C SER A 123 -12.75 -2.39 -13.90
N ILE A 124 -13.80 -1.57 -13.93
CA ILE A 124 -13.75 -0.14 -13.56
C ILE A 124 -13.53 0.02 -12.04
N GLU A 125 -13.95 -0.96 -11.23
CA GLU A 125 -13.75 -0.94 -9.77
C GLU A 125 -12.56 -1.81 -9.33
N ARG A 126 -11.68 -2.21 -10.25
CA ARG A 126 -10.31 -2.56 -9.86
C ARG A 126 -9.62 -1.27 -9.41
N LYS A 127 -10.01 -0.78 -8.23
CA LYS A 127 -9.16 0.01 -7.35
C LYS A 127 -7.95 -0.88 -7.15
N THR A 128 -6.91 -0.55 -7.88
CA THR A 128 -5.58 -1.12 -7.72
C THR A 128 -5.32 -1.26 -6.23
N GLU A 129 -5.03 -2.49 -5.80
CA GLU A 129 -4.84 -2.80 -4.39
C GLU A 129 -3.83 -1.80 -3.82
N LYS A 130 -4.20 -1.15 -2.71
CA LYS A 130 -3.31 -0.18 -2.08
C LYS A 130 -2.02 -0.93 -1.75
N LYS A 131 -0.92 -0.53 -2.38
CA LYS A 131 0.40 -1.13 -2.16
C LYS A 131 0.65 -1.17 -0.65
N ASN A 132 0.85 -2.38 -0.11
CA ASN A 132 1.03 -2.60 1.33
C ASN A 132 2.29 -1.87 1.80
N LEU A 133 2.15 -1.03 2.81
CA LEU A 133 3.22 -0.11 3.25
C LEU A 133 4.42 -0.84 3.91
N TYR A 134 4.17 -2.06 4.34
CA TYR A 134 5.11 -2.89 5.09
C TYR A 134 5.74 -4.00 4.25
N THR A 135 5.30 -4.19 3.00
CA THR A 135 5.88 -5.19 2.09
C THR A 135 6.50 -4.49 0.88
N ASP A 136 7.80 -4.72 0.65
CA ASP A 136 8.48 -4.22 -0.54
C ASP A 136 8.14 -5.17 -1.70
N ALA A 137 7.60 -4.66 -2.81
CA ALA A 137 7.23 -5.49 -3.96
C ALA A 137 8.42 -6.30 -4.54
N ARG A 138 9.66 -5.91 -4.22
CA ARG A 138 10.89 -6.61 -4.62
C ARG A 138 11.18 -7.85 -3.78
N SER A 139 10.77 -7.90 -2.50
CA SER A 139 11.04 -9.07 -1.66
C SER A 139 10.25 -10.28 -2.15
N GLU A 140 9.03 -10.09 -2.64
CA GLU A 140 8.23 -11.15 -3.25
C GLU A 140 8.87 -11.70 -4.52
N GLU A 141 9.54 -10.84 -5.30
CA GLU A 141 10.26 -11.26 -6.52
C GLU A 141 11.59 -11.97 -6.18
N GLU A 142 12.28 -11.55 -5.11
CA GLU A 142 13.46 -12.24 -4.59
C GLU A 142 13.11 -13.60 -3.99
N GLU A 143 11.99 -13.74 -3.28
CA GLU A 143 11.52 -15.04 -2.77
C GLU A 143 11.17 -16.01 -3.91
N LYS A 144 10.53 -15.52 -4.98
CA LYS A 144 10.28 -16.32 -6.19
C LYS A 144 11.60 -16.76 -6.85
N LYS A 145 12.58 -15.86 -6.97
CA LYS A 145 13.91 -16.19 -7.51
C LYS A 145 14.71 -17.14 -6.61
N LYS A 146 14.49 -17.14 -5.29
CA LYS A 146 15.11 -18.08 -4.34
C LYS A 146 14.44 -19.47 -4.36
N GLN A 147 13.17 -19.55 -4.76
CA GLN A 147 12.45 -20.82 -4.92
C GLN A 147 12.79 -21.53 -6.24
N GLU A 148 13.31 -20.82 -7.24
CA GLU A 148 13.87 -21.43 -8.46
C GLU A 148 15.20 -22.13 -8.12
N THR A 149 15.14 -23.44 -7.87
CA THR A 149 16.32 -24.28 -7.65
C THR A 149 17.14 -24.41 -8.92
N SER A 150 18.47 -24.51 -8.80
CA SER A 150 19.47 -24.59 -9.88
C SER A 150 19.22 -25.67 -10.94
N GLU A 151 18.29 -26.59 -10.69
CA GLU A 151 17.99 -27.75 -11.53
C GLU A 151 17.08 -27.39 -12.72
N ASP A 152 16.35 -26.27 -12.66
CA ASP A 152 15.42 -25.80 -13.72
C ASP A 152 16.04 -24.73 -14.65
N TRP A 153 17.39 -24.66 -14.70
CA TRP A 153 18.12 -23.59 -15.37
C TRP A 153 18.72 -24.04 -16.71
N ASP A 154 18.19 -23.52 -17.82
CA ASP A 154 18.73 -23.73 -19.16
C ASP A 154 20.13 -23.10 -19.36
N GLU A 155 20.91 -23.61 -20.32
CA GLU A 155 22.30 -23.18 -20.57
C GLU A 155 22.44 -21.68 -20.91
N GLU A 156 21.44 -21.08 -21.54
CA GLU A 156 21.38 -19.64 -21.79
C GLU A 156 21.15 -18.81 -20.52
N LYS A 157 20.35 -19.31 -19.57
CA LYS A 157 20.17 -18.68 -18.24
C LYS A 157 21.47 -18.78 -17.44
N LEU A 158 22.16 -19.91 -17.52
CA LEU A 158 23.47 -20.10 -16.89
C LEU A 158 24.49 -19.08 -17.41
N ARG A 159 24.60 -18.91 -18.74
CA ARG A 159 25.51 -17.92 -19.35
C ARG A 159 25.18 -16.50 -18.91
N LYS A 160 23.90 -16.12 -18.87
CA LYS A 160 23.47 -14.78 -18.40
C LYS A 160 23.83 -14.52 -16.94
N VAL A 161 23.77 -15.54 -16.08
CA VAL A 161 24.14 -15.38 -14.65
C VAL A 161 25.65 -15.38 -14.41
N VAL A 162 26.42 -16.09 -15.24
CA VAL A 162 27.89 -15.98 -15.21
C VAL A 162 28.35 -14.59 -15.70
N LEU A 163 27.71 -14.04 -16.73
CA LEU A 163 27.96 -12.66 -17.18
C LEU A 163 27.53 -11.61 -16.14
N SER A 164 26.42 -11.84 -15.43
CA SER A 164 25.94 -10.91 -14.39
C SER A 164 26.70 -11.02 -13.06
N LYS A 165 27.45 -12.11 -12.82
CA LYS A 165 28.36 -12.26 -11.68
C LYS A 165 29.69 -11.50 -11.84
N LYS A 166 30.08 -11.11 -13.07
CA LYS A 166 31.36 -10.40 -13.33
C LYS A 166 31.29 -8.88 -13.12
N GLY A 167 30.12 -8.31 -12.82
CA GLY A 167 29.96 -6.89 -12.47
C GLY A 167 29.68 -6.73 -10.98
N ASN A 168 30.25 -5.70 -10.34
CA ASN A 168 30.00 -5.35 -8.94
C ASN A 168 28.48 -5.19 -8.72
N GLN A 169 27.82 -6.22 -8.20
CA GLN A 169 26.37 -6.23 -8.01
C GLN A 169 26.02 -5.12 -7.02
N VAL A 170 25.24 -4.14 -7.46
CA VAL A 170 24.77 -3.06 -6.59
C VAL A 170 23.85 -3.70 -5.55
N THR A 171 24.40 -3.94 -4.36
CA THR A 171 23.69 -4.55 -3.25
C THR A 171 22.52 -3.68 -2.82
N THR A 172 21.35 -4.28 -2.65
CA THR A 172 20.24 -3.65 -1.95
C THR A 172 20.65 -3.48 -0.48
N THR A 173 20.30 -2.34 0.10
CA THR A 173 20.60 -2.01 1.49
C THR A 173 19.33 -2.09 2.32
N ASP A 174 19.45 -2.60 3.55
CA ASP A 174 18.32 -2.70 4.50
C ASP A 174 17.84 -1.34 5.02
N LYS A 175 18.56 -0.26 4.71
CA LYS A 175 18.18 1.10 5.07
C LYS A 175 16.96 1.53 4.25
N VAL A 176 16.00 2.14 4.93
CA VAL A 176 14.77 2.66 4.32
C VAL A 176 15.10 3.89 3.46
N CYS A 177 14.47 4.01 2.29
CA CYS A 177 14.71 5.13 1.40
C CYS A 177 14.18 6.45 2.00
N LYS A 178 15.03 7.49 2.02
CA LYS A 178 14.65 8.83 2.51
C LYS A 178 13.45 9.41 1.78
N TYR A 179 13.40 9.25 0.45
CA TYR A 179 12.31 9.75 -0.38
C TYR A 179 11.02 8.97 -0.16
N PHE A 180 11.11 7.69 0.21
CA PHE A 180 9.94 6.88 0.57
C PHE A 180 9.34 7.37 1.87
N ILE A 181 10.16 7.62 2.90
CA ILE A 181 9.69 8.24 4.15
C ILE A 181 8.99 9.57 3.81
N GLN A 182 9.66 10.46 3.08
CA GLN A 182 9.09 11.76 2.70
C GLN A 182 7.77 11.63 1.91
N ALA A 183 7.66 10.69 0.98
CA ALA A 183 6.45 10.47 0.21
C ALA A 183 5.28 9.97 1.06
N ILE A 184 5.57 9.16 2.08
CA ILE A 184 4.56 8.68 3.03
C ILE A 184 4.16 9.82 3.97
N GLU A 185 5.13 10.62 4.43
CA GLU A 185 4.87 11.80 5.26
C GLU A 185 4.00 12.83 4.53
N ASP A 186 4.23 13.02 3.24
CA ASP A 186 3.44 13.89 2.36
C ASP A 186 2.12 13.25 1.90
N GLY A 187 1.88 11.96 2.19
CA GLY A 187 0.71 11.22 1.71
C GLY A 187 0.67 11.02 0.18
N LYS A 188 1.81 11.21 -0.50
CA LYS A 188 1.99 11.04 -1.95
C LYS A 188 2.39 9.60 -2.32
N TYR A 189 2.70 8.77 -1.33
CA TYR A 189 2.97 7.35 -1.56
C TYR A 189 1.70 6.62 -2.02
N GLY A 190 1.73 6.09 -3.23
CA GLY A 190 0.60 5.42 -3.86
C GLY A 190 0.99 4.71 -5.14
N TRP A 191 -0.02 4.26 -5.89
CA TRP A 191 0.15 3.42 -7.08
C TRP A 191 1.07 3.99 -8.16
N PHE A 192 1.15 5.33 -8.28
CA PHE A 192 1.99 5.99 -9.29
C PHE A 192 3.26 6.63 -8.70
N TRP A 193 3.58 6.36 -7.42
CA TRP A 193 4.77 6.94 -6.81
C TRP A 193 6.03 6.18 -7.22
N ILE A 194 6.91 6.87 -7.95
CA ILE A 194 8.20 6.36 -8.39
C ILE A 194 9.28 7.05 -7.55
N CYS A 195 10.17 6.26 -6.94
CA CYS A 195 11.26 6.82 -6.15
C CYS A 195 12.19 7.66 -7.03
N PRO A 196 12.49 8.92 -6.66
CA PRO A 196 13.45 9.75 -7.38
C PRO A 196 14.87 9.17 -7.43
N ASN A 197 15.20 8.28 -6.49
CA ASN A 197 16.49 7.63 -6.36
C ASN A 197 16.58 6.29 -7.12
N GLY A 198 15.91 6.19 -8.26
CA GLY A 198 16.00 5.05 -9.17
C GLY A 198 14.75 4.18 -9.31
N GLY A 199 13.57 4.68 -8.94
CA GLY A 199 12.30 3.97 -9.10
C GLY A 199 12.32 2.61 -8.41
N ASP A 200 12.14 1.54 -9.18
CA ASP A 200 12.21 0.16 -8.68
C ASP A 200 13.64 -0.34 -8.45
N LYS A 201 14.66 0.34 -9.00
CA LYS A 201 16.08 0.02 -8.81
C LYS A 201 16.73 0.78 -7.65
N CYS A 202 15.94 1.39 -6.76
CA CYS A 202 16.51 2.13 -5.64
C CYS A 202 17.34 1.21 -4.74
N LYS A 203 18.55 1.63 -4.36
CA LYS A 203 19.40 0.84 -3.45
C LYS A 203 18.78 0.62 -2.07
N TYR A 204 17.82 1.46 -1.68
CA TYR A 204 17.20 1.47 -0.35
C TYR A 204 15.83 0.79 -0.36
N LYS A 205 15.38 0.27 0.79
CA LYS A 205 14.07 -0.39 0.94
C LYS A 205 12.91 0.60 0.86
N HIS A 206 11.84 0.20 0.16
CA HIS A 206 10.57 0.95 0.03
C HIS A 206 9.47 0.31 0.88
N ALA A 207 9.83 -0.07 2.11
CA ALA A 207 8.92 -0.56 3.13
C ALA A 207 9.30 0.05 4.48
N LEU A 208 8.30 0.34 5.30
CA LEU A 208 8.55 0.76 6.68
C LEU A 208 9.13 -0.43 7.47
N PRO A 209 10.09 -0.20 8.38
CA PRO A 209 10.52 -1.22 9.31
C PRO A 209 9.32 -1.75 10.12
N PRO A 210 9.27 -3.06 10.41
CA PRO A 210 8.18 -3.64 11.20
C PRO A 210 8.12 -2.97 12.57
N GLY A 211 6.99 -2.36 12.91
CA GLY A 211 6.77 -1.64 14.18
C GLY A 211 6.92 -0.11 14.09
N PHE A 212 7.30 0.47 12.94
CA PHE A 212 7.33 1.92 12.78
C PHE A 212 5.91 2.48 12.58
N VAL A 213 5.39 3.18 13.59
CA VAL A 213 4.08 3.86 13.52
C VAL A 213 4.28 5.27 12.98
N LEU A 214 3.57 5.59 11.89
CA LEU A 214 3.59 6.93 11.31
C LEU A 214 2.94 7.93 12.26
N LYS A 215 3.66 9.03 12.55
CA LYS A 215 3.08 10.20 13.20
C LYS A 215 1.90 10.71 12.38
N THR A 216 0.78 11.01 13.05
CA THR A 216 -0.40 11.56 12.37
C THR A 216 -0.08 12.95 11.79
N LYS A 217 -0.83 13.35 10.76
CA LYS A 217 -0.66 14.66 10.11
C LYS A 217 -0.74 15.82 11.12
N GLU A 218 -1.58 15.67 12.14
CA GLU A 218 -1.77 16.64 13.22
C GLU A 218 -0.58 16.65 14.19
N GLN A 219 -0.05 15.48 14.58
CA GLN A 219 1.14 15.40 15.43
C GLN A 219 2.38 16.00 14.73
N ARG A 220 2.53 15.78 13.42
CA ARG A 220 3.64 16.37 12.64
C ARG A 220 3.47 17.88 12.48
N ALA A 221 2.25 18.35 12.25
CA ALA A 221 1.97 19.79 12.19
C ALA A 221 2.24 20.47 13.54
N ALA A 222 1.89 19.82 14.65
CA ALA A 222 2.19 20.30 15.99
C ALA A 222 3.69 20.34 16.28
N GLU A 223 4.45 19.29 15.93
CA GLU A 223 5.90 19.23 16.13
C GLU A 223 6.63 20.26 15.25
N LYS A 224 6.21 20.42 13.99
CA LYS A 224 6.76 21.47 13.10
C LYS A 224 6.44 22.87 13.62
N ALA A 225 5.21 23.09 14.10
CA ALA A 225 4.83 24.37 14.70
C ALA A 225 5.60 24.63 16.01
N LEU A 226 5.91 23.60 16.80
CA LEU A 226 6.75 23.71 17.98
C LEU A 226 8.22 24.00 17.62
N LEU A 227 8.73 23.41 16.54
CA LEU A 227 10.08 23.65 16.04
C LEU A 227 10.24 25.05 15.42
N ASP A 228 9.23 25.53 14.69
CA ASP A 228 9.19 26.89 14.16
C ASP A 228 8.99 27.94 15.27
N LYS A 229 8.42 27.55 16.40
CA LYS A 229 8.38 28.36 17.65
C LYS A 229 9.58 28.10 18.57
N SER A 230 10.48 27.19 18.19
CA SER A 230 11.61 26.86 19.04
C SER A 230 12.63 28.01 18.99
N PRO A 231 13.27 28.34 20.11
CA PRO A 231 14.16 29.49 20.22
C PRO A 231 15.31 29.45 19.20
N LEU A 232 15.72 28.27 18.72
CA LEU A 232 16.79 28.16 17.74
C LEU A 232 16.44 28.72 16.35
N LYS A 233 15.14 28.84 16.04
CA LYS A 233 14.66 29.40 14.78
C LYS A 233 14.12 30.82 14.92
N THR A 234 13.70 31.20 16.13
CA THR A 234 13.15 32.53 16.44
C THR A 234 14.13 33.46 17.13
N LEU A 235 15.16 32.96 17.84
CA LEU A 235 16.27 33.79 18.32
C LEU A 235 17.11 34.13 17.10
N THR A 236 16.78 35.26 16.49
CA THR A 236 17.58 35.84 15.44
C THR A 236 18.87 36.40 16.06
N LEU A 237 19.86 36.70 15.23
CA LEU A 237 21.14 37.25 15.68
C LEU A 237 20.93 38.52 16.53
N GLU A 238 19.86 39.25 16.25
CA GLU A 238 19.43 40.47 16.92
C GLU A 238 18.99 40.21 18.37
N ASP A 239 18.15 39.20 18.63
CA ASP A 239 17.74 38.83 20.00
C ASP A 239 18.94 38.40 20.87
N PHE A 240 19.89 37.69 20.25
CA PHE A 240 21.14 37.33 20.91
C PHE A 240 21.98 38.57 21.24
N LEU A 241 22.16 39.48 20.28
CA LEU A 241 22.90 40.74 20.46
C LEU A 241 22.23 41.65 21.51
N GLU A 242 20.91 41.70 21.58
CA GLU A 242 20.17 42.43 22.60
C GLU A 242 20.38 41.82 23.99
N SER A 243 20.35 40.49 24.10
CA SER A 243 20.65 39.80 25.36
C SER A 243 22.09 40.04 25.82
N GLU A 244 23.07 40.08 24.91
CA GLU A 244 24.47 40.35 25.23
C GLU A 244 24.70 41.82 25.58
N ARG A 245 24.04 42.76 24.88
CA ARG A 245 24.05 44.18 25.24
C ARG A 245 23.51 44.44 26.64
N HIS A 246 22.43 43.77 27.02
CA HIS A 246 21.88 43.86 28.37
C HIS A 246 22.78 43.22 29.44
N LYS A 247 23.56 42.19 29.09
CA LYS A 247 24.58 41.60 29.98
C LYS A 247 25.80 42.51 30.14
N LEU A 248 26.16 43.28 29.12
CA LEU A 248 27.23 44.27 29.15
C LEU A 248 26.82 45.53 29.94
N THR A 249 26.69 45.38 31.26
CA THR A 249 26.49 46.49 32.20
C THR A 249 27.79 46.72 32.98
N GLY A 250 28.46 47.86 32.76
CA GLY A 250 29.73 48.20 33.42
C GLY A 250 30.52 49.31 32.71
N THR A 251 31.73 49.63 33.19
CA THR A 251 32.65 50.58 32.55
C THR A 251 33.22 49.99 31.26
N LEU A 252 32.61 50.33 30.12
CA LEU A 252 33.06 49.89 28.80
C LEU A 252 34.31 50.68 28.35
N THR A 253 35.26 49.98 27.72
CA THR A 253 36.40 50.63 27.06
C THR A 253 35.96 51.29 25.76
N PRO A 254 36.22 52.58 25.55
CA PRO A 254 35.88 53.24 24.29
C PRO A 254 36.69 52.66 23.13
N VAL A 255 36.03 52.51 21.98
CA VAL A 255 36.66 52.03 20.75
C VAL A 255 37.42 53.19 20.12
N THR A 256 38.69 53.31 20.45
CA THR A 256 39.67 54.20 19.82
C THR A 256 40.53 53.38 18.86
N PRO A 257 41.20 53.99 17.87
CA PRO A 257 42.06 53.24 16.94
C PRO A 257 43.14 52.40 17.64
N GLU A 258 43.65 52.86 18.78
CA GLU A 258 44.65 52.15 19.58
C GLU A 258 44.07 50.93 20.31
N THR A 259 42.88 51.04 20.88
CA THR A 259 42.20 49.92 21.55
C THR A 259 41.71 48.88 20.54
N PHE A 260 41.27 49.33 19.36
CA PHE A 260 40.91 48.44 18.25
C PHE A 260 42.13 47.69 17.69
N ALA A 261 43.28 48.34 17.54
CA ALA A 261 44.50 47.70 17.05
C ALA A 261 44.98 46.58 18.00
N LYS A 262 44.90 46.80 19.32
CA LYS A 262 45.20 45.76 20.33
C LYS A 262 44.20 44.61 20.24
N TRP A 263 42.89 44.91 20.22
CA TRP A 263 41.84 43.91 20.06
C TRP A 263 41.97 43.08 18.77
N LYS A 264 42.34 43.71 17.65
CA LYS A 264 42.52 43.04 16.36
C LYS A 264 43.70 42.06 16.39
N LYS A 265 44.82 42.44 17.02
CA LYS A 265 45.96 41.53 17.23
C LYS A 265 45.54 40.33 18.08
N ASP A 266 44.92 40.58 19.23
CA ASP A 266 44.47 39.50 20.14
C ASP A 266 43.44 38.56 19.46
N ARG A 267 42.56 39.08 18.60
CA ARG A 267 41.61 38.26 17.83
C ARG A 267 42.27 37.43 16.76
N LEU A 268 43.25 37.98 16.04
CA LEU A 268 44.00 37.25 15.02
C LEU A 268 44.85 36.16 15.66
N ASP A 269 45.50 36.45 16.78
CA ASP A 269 46.32 35.49 17.53
C ASP A 269 45.44 34.36 18.10
N LYS A 270 44.27 34.70 18.67
CA LYS A 270 43.30 33.69 19.14
C LYS A 270 42.77 32.81 18.01
N LYS A 271 42.46 33.40 16.84
CA LYS A 271 42.00 32.65 15.66
C LYS A 271 43.11 31.75 15.11
N ALA A 272 44.35 32.24 15.05
CA ALA A 272 45.50 31.44 14.63
C ALA A 272 45.76 30.27 15.59
N ALA A 273 45.65 30.49 16.90
CA ALA A 273 45.78 29.43 17.90
C ALA A 273 44.65 28.38 17.80
N GLU A 274 43.40 28.80 17.59
CA GLU A 274 42.28 27.88 17.39
C GLU A 274 42.40 27.09 16.09
N GLU A 275 42.84 27.73 15.00
CA GLU A 275 43.08 27.06 13.72
C GLU A 275 44.26 26.09 13.80
N GLN A 276 45.34 26.45 14.50
CA GLN A 276 46.45 25.53 14.77
C GLN A 276 46.00 24.34 15.64
N ALA A 277 45.19 24.59 16.68
CA ALA A 277 44.61 23.52 17.50
C ALA A 277 43.63 22.64 16.73
N ARG A 278 42.85 23.22 15.80
CA ARG A 278 41.96 22.47 14.92
C ARG A 278 42.76 21.65 13.91
N ARG A 279 43.78 22.22 13.26
CA ARG A 279 44.69 21.50 12.36
C ARG A 279 45.46 20.38 13.06
N ALA A 280 45.82 20.56 14.33
CA ALA A 280 46.45 19.51 15.13
C ALA A 280 45.47 18.37 15.49
N LYS A 281 44.18 18.67 15.70
CA LYS A 281 43.12 17.67 15.95
C LYS A 281 42.62 17.01 14.66
N GLU A 282 42.57 17.78 13.58
CA GLU A 282 42.27 17.38 12.21
C GLU A 282 43.58 17.02 11.50
N SER A 283 44.38 16.13 12.08
CA SER A 283 45.47 15.45 11.38
C SER A 283 44.87 14.56 10.29
N THR A 284 44.30 15.21 9.28
CA THR A 284 43.75 14.62 8.08
C THR A 284 44.89 13.87 7.39
N GLY A 285 44.59 12.73 6.76
CA GLY A 285 45.61 11.87 6.14
C GLY A 285 46.57 12.62 5.20
N ARG A 286 46.12 13.74 4.61
CA ARG A 286 46.96 14.63 3.81
C ARG A 286 48.01 15.40 4.61
N ALA A 287 47.66 15.93 5.79
CA ALA A 287 48.60 16.62 6.66
C ALA A 287 49.62 15.65 7.29
N LEU A 288 49.21 14.42 7.60
CA LEU A 288 50.11 13.34 8.05
C LEU A 288 51.05 12.86 6.93
N PHE A 289 50.55 12.82 5.68
CA PHE A 289 51.35 12.44 4.51
C PHE A 289 52.36 13.52 4.11
N GLU A 290 51.96 14.80 4.08
CA GLU A 290 52.83 15.93 3.74
C GLU A 290 53.86 16.24 4.85
N SER A 291 53.55 15.97 6.12
CA SER A 291 54.50 16.16 7.23
C SER A 291 55.50 15.01 7.40
N GLY A 292 55.41 13.93 6.61
CA GLY A 292 56.35 12.79 6.67
C GLY A 292 56.23 11.93 7.92
N ASN A 293 55.34 12.27 8.86
CA ASN A 293 55.10 11.55 10.12
C ASN A 293 54.33 10.22 9.94
N TRP A 294 54.14 9.76 8.71
CA TRP A 294 53.57 8.45 8.40
C TRP A 294 54.62 7.33 8.36
N ARG A 295 55.91 7.66 8.45
CA ARG A 295 57.05 6.75 8.24
C ARG A 295 57.71 6.20 9.51
N PHE A 296 57.14 6.36 10.70
CA PHE A 296 57.80 5.94 11.94
C PHE A 296 56.88 5.08 12.83
N GLU A 297 56.94 3.76 12.62
CA GLU A 297 56.99 2.67 13.62
C GLU A 297 56.71 1.33 12.92
N GLU A 298 57.59 0.88 12.02
CA GLU A 298 57.88 -0.56 11.85
C GLU A 298 59.20 -0.73 11.10
N ASP A 299 60.16 -1.27 11.83
CA ASP A 299 61.48 -1.81 11.50
C ASP A 299 62.08 -1.58 10.10
N GLU A 300 63.23 -0.91 10.12
CA GLU A 300 64.53 -1.42 9.68
C GLU A 300 64.52 -2.87 9.14
N ALA A 301 64.14 -3.05 7.88
CA ALA A 301 64.46 -4.22 7.09
C ALA A 301 64.94 -3.75 5.70
N GLU A 302 66.26 -3.74 5.56
CA GLU A 302 66.94 -3.76 4.27
C GLU A 302 66.45 -4.99 3.49
N ASP A 303 65.80 -4.79 2.34
CA ASP A 303 65.74 -5.81 1.30
C ASP A 303 65.92 -5.12 -0.06
N GLU A 304 67.12 -5.32 -0.61
CA GLU A 304 67.53 -5.00 -1.98
C GLU A 304 66.86 -5.98 -2.95
N ASP A 305 65.66 -5.64 -3.44
CA ASP A 305 65.03 -6.41 -4.52
C ASP A 305 64.73 -5.52 -5.73
N GLU A 306 65.62 -5.58 -6.73
CA GLU A 306 65.33 -5.23 -8.13
C GLU A 306 64.10 -6.03 -8.60
N ALA A 307 62.92 -5.41 -8.62
CA ALA A 307 61.72 -5.97 -9.20
C ALA A 307 61.29 -5.15 -10.43
N GLU A 308 61.28 -5.84 -11.56
CA GLU A 308 60.93 -5.39 -12.90
C GLU A 308 59.57 -4.65 -12.97
N ASP A 309 59.60 -3.59 -13.75
CA ASP A 309 58.48 -2.77 -14.21
C ASP A 309 57.50 -3.57 -15.11
N ASP A 310 56.46 -4.20 -14.54
CA ASP A 310 55.42 -4.85 -15.36
C ASP A 310 53.95 -4.76 -14.90
N GLY A 311 53.59 -3.92 -13.93
CA GLY A 311 52.18 -3.88 -13.49
C GLY A 311 51.71 -2.70 -12.65
N THR A 312 52.59 -1.76 -12.33
CA THR A 312 52.25 -0.63 -11.46
C THR A 312 51.40 0.36 -12.24
N TRP A 313 50.12 0.47 -11.90
CA TRP A 313 49.23 1.53 -12.40
C TRP A 313 49.95 2.87 -12.34
N ASN A 314 50.39 3.38 -13.51
CA ASN A 314 51.17 4.60 -13.58
C ASN A 314 50.25 5.79 -13.24
N LEU A 315 50.13 6.08 -11.95
CA LEU A 315 49.21 7.06 -11.36
C LEU A 315 49.45 8.46 -11.92
N GLU A 316 50.67 8.76 -12.34
CA GLU A 316 51.04 10.05 -12.92
C GLU A 316 50.44 10.22 -14.31
N LYS A 317 50.51 9.17 -15.14
CA LYS A 317 49.82 9.14 -16.43
C LYS A 317 48.30 9.24 -16.27
N LEU A 318 47.72 8.53 -15.31
CA LEU A 318 46.28 8.61 -15.02
C LEU A 318 45.86 10.00 -14.50
N ARG A 319 46.73 10.65 -13.71
CA ARG A 319 46.50 12.02 -13.21
C ARG A 319 46.59 13.04 -14.34
N ALA A 320 47.55 12.90 -15.24
CA ALA A 320 47.68 13.74 -16.43
C ALA A 320 46.47 13.58 -17.37
N GLU A 321 46.02 12.35 -17.61
CA GLU A 321 44.82 12.08 -18.42
C GLU A 321 43.54 12.65 -17.78
N THR A 322 43.39 12.54 -16.45
CA THR A 322 42.22 13.09 -15.75
C THR A 322 42.22 14.63 -15.67
N GLN A 323 43.40 15.25 -15.56
CA GLN A 323 43.54 16.71 -15.67
C GLN A 323 43.22 17.19 -17.08
N ALA A 324 43.81 16.56 -18.10
CA ALA A 324 43.52 16.89 -19.50
C ALA A 324 42.03 16.75 -19.85
N LEU A 325 41.32 15.77 -19.28
CA LEU A 325 39.87 15.62 -19.43
C LEU A 325 39.06 16.70 -18.72
N ARG A 326 39.55 17.25 -17.60
CA ARG A 326 38.92 18.37 -16.90
C ARG A 326 39.14 19.67 -17.65
N ASP A 327 40.36 19.91 -18.11
CA ASP A 327 40.72 21.12 -18.86
C ASP A 327 39.92 21.20 -20.16
N LYS A 328 39.81 20.09 -20.91
CA LYS A 328 38.93 20.00 -22.09
C LYS A 328 37.47 20.32 -21.78
N LYS A 329 36.94 19.85 -20.65
CA LYS A 329 35.56 20.17 -20.23
C LYS A 329 35.38 21.63 -19.86
N GLU A 330 36.40 22.24 -19.27
CA GLU A 330 36.38 23.67 -18.95
C GLU A 330 36.47 24.51 -20.22
N GLU A 331 37.34 24.14 -21.16
CA GLU A 331 37.45 24.74 -22.48
C GLU A 331 36.14 24.64 -23.25
N GLU A 332 35.48 23.47 -23.27
CA GLU A 332 34.16 23.29 -23.87
C GLU A 332 33.10 24.18 -23.20
N ARG A 333 33.13 24.30 -21.86
CA ARG A 333 32.22 25.17 -21.13
C ARG A 333 32.47 26.65 -21.46
N LEU A 334 33.73 27.08 -21.52
CA LEU A 334 34.11 28.46 -21.86
C LEU A 334 33.77 28.77 -23.32
N ALA A 335 33.98 27.83 -24.24
CA ALA A 335 33.59 27.96 -25.64
C ALA A 335 32.07 28.05 -25.79
N ALA A 336 31.30 27.26 -25.02
CA ALA A 336 29.84 27.35 -25.00
C ALA A 336 29.33 28.69 -24.44
N ILE A 337 29.99 29.23 -23.40
CA ILE A 337 29.67 30.55 -22.85
C ILE A 337 30.01 31.65 -23.86
N ALA A 338 31.19 31.61 -24.47
CA ALA A 338 31.60 32.58 -25.49
C ALA A 338 30.70 32.54 -26.74
N ALA A 339 30.25 31.34 -27.16
CA ALA A 339 29.29 31.19 -28.24
C ALA A 339 27.90 31.74 -27.89
N ALA A 340 27.47 31.60 -26.63
CA ALA A 340 26.22 32.16 -26.14
C ALA A 340 26.29 33.70 -26.04
N GLU A 341 27.43 34.27 -25.63
CA GLU A 341 27.68 35.72 -25.60
C GLU A 341 27.79 36.34 -27.00
N ALA A 342 28.26 35.60 -28.01
CA ALA A 342 28.32 36.06 -29.39
C ALA A 342 26.97 35.95 -30.14
N ALA A 343 26.01 35.17 -29.61
CA ALA A 343 24.71 34.93 -30.21
C ALA A 343 23.57 35.76 -29.59
N GLY A 344 23.82 36.43 -28.46
CA GLY A 344 22.93 37.41 -27.84
C GLY A 344 23.37 38.83 -28.17
#